data_AF-A0A944TNK2-F1
#
_entry.id   AF-A0A944TNK2-F1
#
_cell.length_a   1.000
_cell.length_b   1.000
_cell.length_c   1.000
_cell.angle_alpha   90.00
_cell.angle_beta   90.00
_cell.angle_gamma   90.00
#
_symmetry.space_group_name_H-M   'P 1'
#
loop_
_entity.id
_entity.type
_entity.pdbx_description
1 polymer ?
#
loop_
_entity_poly.entity_id
_entity_poly.type
_entity_poly.pdbx_seq_one_letter_code
_entity_poly.pdbx_strand_id
1 'polypeptide(L)' 'MKFEKKYVAILGLAMSLPSMIVVLAYAAYRLSEEKILHPYLAWGIFLVIISYSLYMMVNYANKRKN' A
#
# COMPACT_ATOMS: atom_id res chain seq x y z
N MET A 1 -13.26 14.35 -22.64
CA MET A 1 -12.08 13.65 -22.09
C MET A 1 -12.42 12.17 -21.95
N LYS A 2 -11.89 11.28 -22.81
CA LYS A 2 -12.00 9.83 -22.57
C LYS A 2 -10.99 9.50 -21.47
N PHE A 3 -11.44 9.42 -20.22
CA PHE A 3 -10.61 8.95 -19.12
C PHE A 3 -10.24 7.49 -19.41
N GLU A 4 -9.01 7.27 -19.90
CA GLU A 4 -8.49 5.92 -20.07
C GLU A 4 -8.56 5.23 -18.70
N LYS A 5 -9.25 4.07 -18.62
CA LYS A 5 -9.45 3.32 -17.37
C LYS A 5 -8.16 3.09 -16.59
N LYS A 6 -7.03 3.01 -17.30
CA LYS A 6 -5.67 2.93 -16.75
C LYS A 6 -5.33 4.09 -15.81
N TYR A 7 -5.58 5.34 -16.21
CA TYR A 7 -5.24 6.50 -15.39
C TYR A 7 -6.18 6.64 -14.18
N VAL A 8 -7.45 6.24 -14.33
CA VAL A 8 -8.40 6.20 -13.20
C VAL A 8 -7.98 5.18 -12.15
N ALA A 9 -7.50 3.99 -12.57
CA ALA A 9 -7.00 2.98 -11.66
C ALA A 9 -5.73 3.44 -10.91
N ILE A 10 -4.79 4.07 -11.61
CA ILE A 10 -3.55 4.60 -11.01
C ILE A 10 -3.87 5.73 -10.03
N LEU A 11 -4.75 6.67 -10.40
CA LEU A 11 -5.17 7.76 -9.52
C LEU A 11 -5.95 7.26 -8.30
N GLY A 12 -6.84 6.27 -8.47
CA GLY A 12 -7.57 5.65 -7.36
C GLY A 12 -6.63 4.99 -6.36
N LEU A 13 -5.63 4.25 -6.85
CA LEU A 13 -4.58 3.66 -6.01
C LEU A 13 -3.73 4.75 -5.33
N ALA A 14 -3.34 5.80 -6.06
CA ALA A 14 -2.52 6.89 -5.52
C ALA A 14 -3.24 7.66 -4.40
N MET A 15 -4.55 7.87 -4.55
CA MET A 15 -5.37 8.50 -3.52
C MET A 15 -5.60 7.60 -2.30
N SER A 16 -5.62 6.27 -2.45
CA SER A 16 -5.79 5.35 -1.32
C SER A 16 -4.49 5.02 -0.58
N LEU A 17 -3.32 5.24 -1.19
CA LEU A 17 -2.03 4.95 -0.59
C LEU A 17 -1.81 5.66 0.77
N PRO A 18 -2.03 6.99 0.89
CA PRO A 18 -1.78 7.70 2.14
C PRO A 18 -2.63 7.17 3.29
N SER A 19 -3.93 6.93 3.05
CA SER A 19 -4.83 6.39 4.07
C SER A 19 -4.48 4.94 4.43
N MET A 20 -4.11 4.12 3.45
CA MET A 20 -3.62 2.76 3.67
C MET A 20 -2.34 2.74 4.54
N ILE A 21 -1.38 3.63 4.27
CA ILE A 21 -0.15 3.77 5.07
C ILE A 21 -0.50 4.13 6.51
N VAL A 22 -1.40 5.08 6.74
CA VAL A 22 -1.82 5.49 8.09
C VAL A 22 -2.48 4.34 8.84
N VAL A 23 -3.41 3.62 8.20
CA VAL A 23 -4.11 2.48 8.81
C VAL A 23 -3.13 1.36 9.14
N LEU A 24 -2.22 1.02 8.22
CA LEU A 24 -1.22 -0.03 8.45
C LEU A 24 -0.22 0.37 9.54
N ALA A 25 0.18 1.63 9.60
CA ALA A 25 1.08 2.12 10.64
C ALA A 25 0.41 2.05 12.01
N TYR A 26 -0.86 2.44 12.11
CA TYR A 26 -1.64 2.30 13.33
C TYR A 26 -1.83 0.83 13.74
N ALA A 27 -2.11 -0.06 12.78
CA ALA A 27 -2.21 -1.49 13.04
C ALA A 27 -0.88 -2.07 13.54
N ALA A 28 0.24 -1.74 12.90
CA ALA A 28 1.57 -2.20 13.34
C ALA A 28 1.91 -1.68 14.75
N TYR A 29 1.59 -0.42 15.04
CA TYR A 29 1.74 0.16 16.37
C TYR A 29 0.92 -0.60 17.42
N ARG A 30 -0.37 -0.84 17.17
CA ARG A 30 -1.25 -1.60 18.08
C ARG A 30 -0.76 -3.04 18.30
N LEU A 31 -0.40 -3.74 17.23
CA LEU A 31 0.12 -5.11 17.29
C LEU A 31 1.42 -5.20 18.12
N SER A 32 2.25 -4.14 18.06
CA SER A 32 3.47 -4.03 18.86
C SER A 32 3.19 -3.70 20.33
N GLU A 33 2.27 -2.77 20.61
CA GLU A 33 1.93 -2.37 21.99
C GLU A 33 1.21 -3.47 22.76
N GLU A 34 0.30 -4.18 22.10
CA GLU A 34 -0.47 -5.27 22.72
C GLU A 34 0.37 -6.56 22.88
N LYS A 35 1.66 -6.52 22.54
CA LYS A 35 2.62 -7.65 22.59
C LYS A 35 2.15 -8.88 21.81
N ILE A 36 1.24 -8.71 20.86
CA ILE A 36 0.77 -9.76 19.96
C ILE A 36 1.91 -10.17 19.02
N LEU A 37 2.68 -9.19 18.56
CA LEU A 37 3.84 -9.38 17.69
C LEU A 37 5.04 -8.62 18.22
N HIS A 38 6.23 -9.21 18.03
CA HIS A 38 7.48 -8.51 18.32
C HIS A 38 7.56 -7.22 17.46
N PRO A 39 8.02 -6.08 18.01
CA PRO A 39 8.05 -4.81 17.29
C PRO A 39 8.69 -4.90 15.89
N TYR A 40 9.84 -5.58 15.79
CA TYR A 40 10.52 -5.81 14.51
C TYR A 40 9.67 -6.59 13.49
N LEU A 41 8.85 -7.56 13.94
CA LEU A 41 7.97 -8.31 13.04
C LEU A 41 6.78 -7.47 12.59
N ALA A 42 6.16 -6.71 13.50
CA ALA A 42 5.04 -5.84 13.18
C ALA A 42 5.43 -4.77 12.13
N TRP A 43 6.56 -4.10 12.34
CA TRP A 43 7.09 -3.11 11.39
C TRP A 43 7.65 -3.76 10.12
N GLY A 44 8.18 -4.98 10.20
CA GLY A 44 8.60 -5.76 9.03
C GLY A 44 7.43 -6.06 8.09
N ILE A 45 6.30 -6.52 8.64
CA ILE A 45 5.07 -6.78 7.87
C ILE A 45 4.55 -5.49 7.23
N PHE A 46 4.54 -4.38 7.97
CA PHE A 46 4.18 -3.06 7.45
C PHE A 46 5.00 -2.67 6.22
N LEU A 47 6.34 -2.81 6.29
CA LEU A 47 7.23 -2.46 5.19
C LEU A 47 7.03 -3.36 3.96
N VAL A 48 6.81 -4.67 4.17
CA VAL A 48 6.54 -5.62 3.08
C VAL A 48 5.26 -5.23 2.34
N ILE A 49 4.18 -4.90 3.08
CA ILE A 49 2.90 -4.52 2.48
C ILE A 49 3.05 -3.23 1.65
N ILE A 50 3.70 -2.19 2.20
CA ILE A 50 3.90 -0.92 1.47
C ILE A 50 4.75 -1.15 0.22
N SER A 51 5.85 -1.89 0.35
CA SER A 51 6.75 -2.16 -0.78
C SER A 51 6.02 -2.92 -1.90
N TYR A 52 5.19 -3.89 -1.54
CA TYR A 52 4.38 -4.64 -2.50
C TYR A 52 3.31 -3.77 -3.17
N SER A 53 2.63 -2.89 -2.42
CA SER A 53 1.66 -1.95 -2.97
C SER A 53 2.30 -0.99 -3.97
N LEU A 54 3.48 -0.45 -3.66
CA LEU A 54 4.26 0.40 -4.58
C LEU A 54 4.68 -0.36 -5.83
N TYR A 55 5.18 -1.59 -5.67
CA TYR A 55 5.53 -2.45 -6.80
C TYR A 55 4.33 -2.68 -7.73
N MET A 56 3.16 -2.97 -7.17
CA MET A 56 1.93 -3.17 -7.94
C MET A 56 1.51 -1.90 -8.69
N MET A 57 1.60 -0.73 -8.06
CA MET A 57 1.35 0.56 -8.73
C MET A 57 2.26 0.79 -9.92
N VAL A 58 3.57 0.60 -9.73
CA VAL A 58 4.56 0.78 -10.81
C VAL A 58 4.30 -0.22 -11.92
N ASN A 59 3.98 -1.48 -11.58
CA ASN A 59 3.64 -2.50 -12.57
C ASN A 59 2.36 -2.16 -13.33
N TYR A 60 1.32 -1.65 -12.67
CA TYR A 60 0.10 -1.19 -13.34
C TYR A 60 0.33 0.05 -14.21
N ALA A 61 1.20 0.97 -13.78
CA ALA A 61 1.62 2.10 -14.58
C ALA A 61 2.41 1.67 -15.83
N ASN A 62 3.29 0.67 -15.70
CA ASN A 62 4.14 0.19 -16.79
C ASN A 62 3.47 -0.83 -17.71
N LYS A 63 2.43 -1.55 -17.27
CA LYS A 63 1.61 -2.38 -18.16
C LYS A 63 0.85 -1.48 -19.15
N ARG A 64 1.47 -1.20 -20.29
CA ARG A 64 0.76 -0.77 -21.50
C ARG A 64 0.11 -2.01 -22.10
N LYS A 65 -1.19 -2.17 -21.85
CA LYS A 65 -2.13 -2.92 -22.71
C LYS A 65 -1.82 -4.43 -22.83
N ASN A 66 -2.53 -5.24 -22.05
CA ASN A 66 -3.27 -6.34 -22.67
C ASN A 66 -4.70 -5.84 -22.81
#